data_AF-A0A6L8K860-F1
#
_entry.id   AF-A0A6L8K860-F1
#
_cell.length_a   1.000
_cell.length_b   1.000
_cell.length_c   1.000
_cell.angle_alpha   90.00
_cell.angle_beta   90.00
_cell.angle_gamma   90.00
#
_symmetry.space_group_name_H-M   'P 1'
#
loop_
_entity.id
_entity.type
_entity.pdbx_description
1 polymer ?
#
loop_
_entity_poly.entity_id
_entity_poly.type
_entity_poly.pdbx_seq_one_letter_code
_entity_poly.pdbx_strand_id
1 'polypeptide(L)'
;MKLHEQIELEALFCFNRFRFVRTIDIAAHCFSERAFNPAQQAAWRAINNLLERKYVLKYLSEHKQTFYAMTDAGARHLRLYDLDAIGSARRAAALTNPTHTLWINFVVLTCFSRGLQAFSERDIMRELSAGKGDVTNHQNRGLLEVTPVPMKAMSSVNHNESEKISEVTTDKVSLLPDAIATEDDGITWFEIDASMRGSARIARLVGLVRKVGEVIPSLAKIHQIPKEESRLKRVSVHTTNPAYLRRIRTRLMEVVKTTKDEVLTESAQNFRVLFIGNDTFEVHRAGDTPTGQADFCVGHIILQMLPTNLTNYKHVKGTEPESLGWFQGNHLPYRRPACFGTWVPCSPIFPLKLTEKSSSR
;
A
#
# COMPACT_ATOMS: atom_id res chain seq x y z
N MET A 1 -16.73 1.11 27.12
CA MET A 1 -17.10 1.92 25.94
C MET A 1 -18.14 1.15 25.13
N LYS A 2 -19.21 1.79 24.66
CA LYS A 2 -20.20 1.11 23.79
C LYS A 2 -19.61 0.91 22.39
N LEU A 3 -20.06 -0.10 21.65
CA LEU A 3 -19.55 -0.40 20.30
C LEU A 3 -19.63 0.81 19.35
N HIS A 4 -20.70 1.61 19.42
CA HIS A 4 -20.84 2.81 18.58
C HIS A 4 -19.82 3.90 18.93
N GLU A 5 -19.52 4.11 20.22
CA GLU A 5 -18.50 5.06 20.67
C GLU A 5 -17.12 4.62 20.20
N GLN A 6 -16.84 3.31 20.25
CA GLN A 6 -15.59 2.77 19.76
C GLN A 6 -15.43 2.97 18.25
N ILE A 7 -16.45 2.66 17.46
CA ILE A 7 -16.43 2.89 16.00
C ILE A 7 -16.20 4.36 15.67
N GLU A 8 -16.86 5.27 16.40
CA GLU A 8 -16.66 6.72 16.24
C GLU A 8 -15.23 7.15 16.59
N LEU A 9 -14.67 6.62 17.67
CA LEU A 9 -13.29 6.88 18.10
C LEU A 9 -12.27 6.38 17.07
N GLU A 10 -12.41 5.14 16.59
CA GLU A 10 -11.54 4.56 15.56
C GLU A 10 -11.63 5.32 14.23
N ALA A 11 -12.84 5.75 13.85
CA ALA A 11 -13.01 6.59 12.68
C ALA A 11 -12.28 7.93 12.85
N LEU A 12 -12.43 8.61 13.99
CA LEU A 12 -11.70 9.85 14.31
C LEU A 12 -10.18 9.66 14.38
N PHE A 13 -9.70 8.51 14.85
CA PHE A 13 -8.29 8.16 14.80
C PHE A 13 -7.75 8.12 13.37
N CYS A 14 -8.50 7.51 12.44
CA CYS A 14 -8.18 7.55 11.01
C CYS A 14 -8.03 8.99 10.50
N PHE A 15 -8.97 9.87 10.86
CA PHE A 15 -8.91 11.28 10.48
C PHE A 15 -7.69 12.01 11.06
N ASN A 16 -7.33 11.74 12.32
CA ASN A 16 -6.19 12.38 12.96
C ASN A 16 -4.87 12.02 12.27
N ARG A 17 -4.69 10.73 11.97
CA ARG A 17 -3.50 10.22 11.30
C ARG A 17 -3.38 10.72 9.87
N PHE A 18 -4.42 10.49 9.06
CA PHE A 18 -4.37 10.65 7.61
C PHE A 18 -4.90 11.98 7.09
N ARG A 19 -5.53 12.78 7.96
CA ARG A 19 -6.14 14.10 7.69
C ARG A 19 -7.34 14.06 6.77
N PHE A 20 -7.34 13.23 5.74
CA PHE A 20 -8.45 13.06 4.80
C PHE A 20 -8.68 11.56 4.56
N VAL A 21 -9.94 11.15 4.68
CA VAL A 21 -10.36 9.76 4.47
C VAL A 21 -11.70 9.72 3.74
N ARG A 22 -11.98 8.61 3.10
CA ARG A 22 -13.22 8.26 2.40
C ARG A 22 -13.99 7.24 3.22
N THR A 23 -15.25 7.02 2.85
CA THR A 23 -16.07 5.96 3.46
C THR A 23 -15.46 4.56 3.26
N ILE A 24 -14.84 4.29 2.10
CA ILE A 24 -14.16 3.02 1.85
C ILE A 24 -12.96 2.79 2.78
N ASP A 25 -12.28 3.86 3.18
CA ASP A 25 -11.12 3.78 4.07
C ASP A 25 -11.57 3.37 5.48
N ILE A 26 -12.66 3.95 5.98
CA ILE A 26 -13.30 3.53 7.25
C ILE A 26 -13.87 2.11 7.14
N ALA A 27 -14.46 1.75 6.00
CA ALA A 27 -14.95 0.39 5.78
C ALA A 27 -13.83 -0.64 5.86
N ALA A 28 -12.69 -0.36 5.23
CA ALA A 28 -11.54 -1.23 5.22
C ALA A 28 -10.76 -1.28 6.54
N HIS A 29 -10.81 -0.20 7.33
CA HIS A 29 -10.18 -0.17 8.64
C HIS A 29 -11.03 -0.87 9.69
N CYS A 30 -12.28 -0.43 9.84
CA CYS A 30 -13.15 -0.87 10.93
C CYS A 30 -13.93 -2.14 10.60
N PHE A 31 -14.20 -2.45 9.32
CA PHE A 31 -15.17 -3.51 8.96
C PHE A 31 -14.60 -4.47 7.91
N SER A 32 -13.29 -4.70 7.92
CA SER A 32 -12.57 -5.53 6.92
C SER A 32 -13.02 -7.00 6.91
N GLU A 33 -13.62 -7.47 8.01
CA GLU A 33 -14.15 -8.82 8.14
C GLU A 33 -15.45 -9.05 7.34
N ARG A 34 -16.09 -7.97 6.88
CA ARG A 34 -17.39 -8.03 6.21
C ARG A 34 -17.23 -7.97 4.69
N ALA A 35 -18.24 -8.49 4.00
CA ALA A 35 -18.45 -8.15 2.60
C ALA A 35 -18.58 -6.63 2.42
N PHE A 36 -18.22 -6.13 1.23
CA PHE A 36 -18.11 -4.69 0.98
C PHE A 36 -19.41 -3.93 1.26
N ASN A 37 -20.57 -4.44 0.83
CA ASN A 37 -21.85 -3.75 1.03
C ASN A 37 -22.17 -3.53 2.53
N PRO A 38 -22.16 -4.58 3.39
CA PRO A 38 -22.30 -4.39 4.83
C PRO A 38 -21.21 -3.49 5.47
N ALA A 39 -19.96 -3.62 5.03
CA ALA A 39 -18.85 -2.79 5.52
C ALA A 39 -19.07 -1.30 5.20
N GLN A 40 -19.44 -1.01 3.96
CA GLN A 40 -19.68 0.36 3.47
C GLN A 40 -20.88 0.99 4.16
N GLN A 41 -21.97 0.24 4.37
CA GLN A 41 -23.14 0.75 5.09
C GLN A 41 -22.82 1.08 6.56
N ALA A 42 -22.05 0.22 7.24
CA ALA A 42 -21.62 0.47 8.62
C ALA A 42 -20.70 1.70 8.71
N ALA A 43 -19.72 1.82 7.81
CA ALA A 43 -18.84 2.97 7.71
C ALA A 43 -19.60 4.27 7.39
N TRP A 44 -20.60 4.21 6.50
CA TRP A 44 -21.42 5.37 6.15
C TRP A 44 -22.24 5.86 7.35
N ARG A 45 -22.84 4.95 8.13
CA ARG A 45 -23.54 5.30 9.37
C ARG A 45 -22.61 5.96 10.38
N ALA A 46 -21.41 5.42 10.57
CA ALA A 46 -20.40 6.01 11.45
C ALA A 46 -20.04 7.44 11.02
N ILE A 47 -19.77 7.66 9.72
CA ILE A 47 -19.46 8.99 9.18
C ILE A 47 -20.63 9.96 9.34
N ASN A 48 -21.88 9.53 9.10
CA ASN A 48 -23.04 10.40 9.28
C ASN A 48 -23.21 10.86 10.72
N ASN A 49 -23.02 9.97 11.70
CA ASN A 49 -23.04 10.38 13.11
C ASN A 49 -21.98 11.44 13.41
N LEU A 50 -20.78 11.30 12.85
CA LEU A 50 -19.71 12.30 12.99
C LEU A 50 -20.05 13.62 12.29
N LEU A 51 -20.76 13.58 11.15
CA LEU A 51 -21.24 14.77 10.44
C LEU A 51 -22.33 15.50 11.25
N GLU A 52 -23.30 14.77 11.80
CA GLU A 52 -24.37 15.32 12.64
C GLU A 52 -23.81 16.04 13.87
N ARG A 53 -22.75 15.47 14.47
CA ARG A 53 -22.02 16.08 15.59
C ARG A 53 -21.02 17.15 15.18
N LYS A 54 -20.89 17.45 13.88
CA LYS A 54 -19.95 18.43 13.31
C LYS A 54 -18.48 18.12 13.62
N TYR A 55 -18.14 16.86 13.90
CA TYR A 55 -16.77 16.42 14.16
C TYR A 55 -15.95 16.31 12.86
N VAL A 56 -16.63 16.10 11.73
CA VAL A 56 -16.03 16.06 10.40
C VAL A 56 -16.82 16.91 9.43
N LEU A 57 -16.20 17.29 8.31
CA LEU A 57 -16.83 17.95 7.18
C LEU A 57 -16.64 17.12 5.91
N LYS A 58 -17.61 17.24 5.00
CA LYS A 58 -17.63 16.57 3.70
C LYS A 58 -17.08 17.49 2.62
N TYR A 59 -16.25 16.93 1.73
CA TYR A 59 -15.65 17.59 0.58
C TYR A 59 -15.82 16.74 -0.67
N LEU A 60 -15.71 17.38 -1.84
CA LEU A 60 -15.78 16.76 -3.15
C LEU A 60 -14.55 17.17 -3.94
N SER A 61 -13.79 16.22 -4.46
CA SER A 61 -12.64 16.51 -5.33
C SER A 61 -13.08 16.86 -6.75
N GLU A 62 -12.15 17.38 -7.56
CA GLU A 62 -12.37 17.66 -9.00
C GLU A 62 -12.85 16.41 -9.76
N HIS A 63 -12.38 15.23 -9.36
CA HIS A 63 -12.80 13.94 -9.93
C HIS A 63 -14.10 13.41 -9.32
N LYS A 64 -14.89 14.27 -8.66
CA LYS A 64 -16.17 13.93 -8.02
C LYS A 64 -16.04 12.81 -6.98
N GLN A 65 -14.88 12.66 -6.35
CA GLN A 65 -14.70 11.73 -5.23
C GLN A 65 -15.05 12.43 -3.92
N THR A 66 -15.92 11.80 -3.13
CA THR A 66 -16.25 12.32 -1.80
C THR A 66 -15.17 11.92 -0.81
N PHE A 67 -14.67 12.90 -0.05
CA PHE A 67 -13.76 12.66 1.07
C PHE A 67 -14.16 13.54 2.26
N TYR A 68 -13.65 13.22 3.43
CA TYR A 68 -14.01 13.86 4.68
C TYR A 68 -12.75 14.33 5.41
N ALA A 69 -12.90 15.37 6.24
CA ALA A 69 -11.82 15.90 7.06
C ALA A 69 -12.31 16.28 8.45
N MET A 70 -11.45 16.18 9.45
CA MET A 70 -11.80 16.47 10.84
C MET A 70 -11.84 17.98 11.11
N THR A 71 -12.84 18.41 11.88
CA THR A 71 -12.96 19.78 12.37
C THR A 71 -12.20 19.97 13.68
N ASP A 72 -12.08 21.22 14.13
CA ASP A 72 -11.54 21.49 15.47
C ASP A 72 -12.42 20.92 16.59
N ALA A 73 -13.74 20.76 16.34
CA ALA A 73 -14.63 20.10 17.29
C ALA A 73 -14.32 18.59 17.40
N GLY A 74 -14.11 17.91 16.27
CA GLY A 74 -13.67 16.50 16.29
C GLY A 74 -12.31 16.33 16.95
N ALA A 75 -11.36 17.24 16.67
CA ALA A 75 -10.06 17.23 17.32
C ALA A 75 -10.15 17.43 18.83
N ARG A 76 -10.98 18.37 19.31
CA ARG A 76 -11.23 18.54 20.75
C ARG A 76 -11.87 17.29 21.38
N HIS A 77 -12.74 16.60 20.65
CA HIS A 77 -13.35 15.36 21.13
C HIS A 77 -12.29 14.26 21.33
N LEU A 78 -11.34 14.11 20.41
CA LEU A 78 -10.22 13.17 20.57
C LEU A 78 -9.33 13.48 21.78
N ARG A 79 -9.13 14.76 22.12
CA ARG A 79 -8.36 15.16 23.31
C ARG A 79 -9.00 14.76 24.63
N LEU A 80 -10.30 14.46 24.65
CA LEU A 80 -10.96 13.89 25.83
C LEU A 80 -10.50 12.46 26.14
N TYR A 81 -9.82 11.83 25.17
CA TYR A 81 -9.23 10.49 25.27
C TYR A 81 -7.70 10.54 25.25
N ASP A 82 -7.11 11.69 25.65
CA ASP A 82 -5.65 11.93 25.68
C ASP A 82 -4.93 11.75 24.32
N LEU A 83 -5.68 11.88 23.22
CA LEU A 83 -5.13 11.84 21.87
C LEU A 83 -4.85 13.26 21.38
N ASP A 84 -3.58 13.58 21.15
CA ASP A 84 -3.22 14.84 20.51
C ASP A 84 -3.75 14.86 19.07
N ALA A 85 -4.60 15.83 18.80
CA ALA A 85 -5.36 15.92 17.56
C ALA A 85 -5.50 17.37 17.09
N ILE A 86 -5.44 17.52 15.77
CA ILE A 86 -5.55 18.81 15.09
C ILE A 86 -6.51 18.67 13.90
N GLY A 87 -7.45 19.61 13.78
CA GLY A 87 -8.39 19.67 12.67
C GLY A 87 -7.69 19.77 11.31
N SER A 88 -8.24 19.11 10.31
CA SER A 88 -7.72 19.08 8.94
C SER A 88 -8.63 19.79 7.92
N ALA A 89 -9.82 20.22 8.33
CA ALA A 89 -10.84 20.85 7.47
C ALA A 89 -10.31 22.03 6.62
N ARG A 90 -9.51 22.93 7.20
CA ARG A 90 -8.94 24.08 6.44
C ARG A 90 -8.02 23.60 5.31
N ARG A 91 -7.21 22.57 5.57
CA ARG A 91 -6.31 21.99 4.56
C ARG A 91 -7.10 21.23 3.50
N ALA A 92 -8.19 20.55 3.89
CA ALA A 92 -9.06 19.84 2.96
C ALA A 92 -9.68 20.77 1.92
N ALA A 93 -10.11 21.96 2.34
CA ALA A 93 -10.74 22.95 1.47
C ALA A 93 -9.81 23.45 0.33
N ALA A 94 -8.50 23.35 0.50
CA ALA A 94 -7.51 23.77 -0.49
C ALA A 94 -7.06 22.63 -1.43
N LEU A 95 -7.57 21.40 -1.27
CA LEU A 95 -7.16 20.26 -2.09
C LEU A 95 -7.96 20.18 -3.39
N THR A 96 -7.24 20.15 -4.51
CA THR A 96 -7.82 19.95 -5.85
C THR A 96 -7.87 18.46 -6.22
N ASN A 97 -6.74 17.75 -6.11
CA ASN A 97 -6.63 16.33 -6.46
C ASN A 97 -5.93 15.48 -5.37
N PRO A 98 -6.68 15.00 -4.36
CA PRO A 98 -6.12 14.18 -3.27
C PRO A 98 -5.99 12.68 -3.62
N THR A 99 -6.24 12.27 -4.88
CA THR A 99 -6.46 10.87 -5.25
C THR A 99 -5.32 9.94 -4.86
N HIS A 100 -4.07 10.31 -5.15
CA HIS A 100 -2.90 9.48 -4.83
C HIS A 100 -2.72 9.31 -3.32
N THR A 101 -2.80 10.41 -2.55
CA THR A 101 -2.75 10.37 -1.09
C THR A 101 -3.87 9.53 -0.48
N LEU A 102 -5.10 9.61 -1.02
CA LEU A 102 -6.22 8.80 -0.54
C LEU A 102 -5.98 7.30 -0.73
N TRP A 103 -5.30 6.90 -1.82
CA TRP A 103 -4.93 5.50 -2.02
C TRP A 103 -3.79 5.05 -1.13
N ILE A 104 -2.80 5.92 -0.84
CA ILE A 104 -1.79 5.64 0.19
C ILE A 104 -2.46 5.38 1.53
N ASN A 105 -3.36 6.27 1.95
CA ASN A 105 -4.08 6.15 3.22
C ASN A 105 -4.87 4.83 3.28
N PHE A 106 -5.56 4.47 2.19
CA PHE A 106 -6.29 3.22 2.07
C PHE A 106 -5.40 1.99 2.29
N VAL A 107 -4.26 1.92 1.59
CA VAL A 107 -3.33 0.78 1.71
C VAL A 107 -2.79 0.67 3.13
N VAL A 108 -2.37 1.77 3.75
CA VAL A 108 -1.88 1.76 5.15
C VAL A 108 -2.98 1.32 6.12
N LEU A 109 -4.22 1.82 5.97
CA LEU A 109 -5.35 1.41 6.81
C LEU A 109 -5.71 -0.07 6.66
N THR A 110 -5.60 -0.59 5.44
CA THR A 110 -5.81 -2.03 5.19
C THR A 110 -4.73 -2.92 5.76
N CYS A 111 -3.50 -2.40 5.94
CA CYS A 111 -2.46 -3.11 6.68
C CYS A 111 -2.84 -3.20 8.17
N PHE A 112 -3.32 -2.10 8.78
CA PHE A 112 -3.75 -2.13 10.19
C PHE A 112 -4.91 -3.07 10.44
N SER A 113 -5.87 -3.17 9.51
CA SER A 113 -6.98 -4.11 9.67
C SER A 113 -6.56 -5.58 9.55
N ARG A 114 -5.28 -5.85 9.27
CA ARG A 114 -4.61 -7.16 9.33
C ARG A 114 -3.55 -7.27 10.43
N GLY A 115 -3.52 -6.30 11.36
CA GLY A 115 -2.56 -6.30 12.47
C GLY A 115 -1.13 -5.91 12.08
N LEU A 116 -0.89 -5.45 10.84
CA LEU A 116 0.44 -5.09 10.38
C LEU A 116 0.80 -3.67 10.82
N GLN A 117 2.06 -3.46 11.19
CA GLN A 117 2.59 -2.10 11.29
C GLN A 117 2.85 -1.55 9.89
N ALA A 118 2.40 -0.33 9.63
CA ALA A 118 2.52 0.28 8.31
C ALA A 118 2.74 1.80 8.40
N PHE A 119 3.47 2.32 7.43
CA PHE A 119 3.93 3.71 7.38
C PHE A 119 3.76 4.25 5.96
N SER A 120 3.19 5.45 5.83
CA SER A 120 3.14 6.17 4.56
C SER A 120 4.49 6.80 4.22
N GLU A 121 4.71 7.20 2.97
CA GLU A 121 5.88 7.99 2.55
C GLU A 121 6.16 9.17 3.52
N ARG A 122 5.10 9.86 3.95
CA ARG A 122 5.20 11.00 4.86
C ARG A 122 5.68 10.60 6.26
N ASP A 123 5.26 9.44 6.75
CA ASP A 123 5.68 8.92 8.04
C ASP A 123 7.18 8.56 7.98
N ILE A 124 7.57 7.82 6.93
CA ILE A 124 8.96 7.41 6.67
C ILE A 124 9.86 8.65 6.56
N MET A 125 9.45 9.68 5.81
CA MET A 125 10.24 10.90 5.64
C MET A 125 10.40 11.69 6.94
N ARG A 126 9.38 11.70 7.80
CA ARG A 126 9.47 12.35 9.11
C ARG A 126 10.50 11.64 9.99
N GLU A 127 10.48 10.31 10.00
CA GLU A 127 11.40 9.49 10.79
C GLU A 127 12.84 9.57 10.28
N LEU A 128 13.03 9.48 8.96
CA LEU A 128 14.35 9.67 8.33
C LEU A 128 14.93 11.07 8.60
N SER A 129 14.08 12.09 8.73
CA SER A 129 14.50 13.45 9.04
C SER A 129 14.79 13.65 10.54
N ALA A 130 14.04 12.99 11.43
CA ALA A 130 14.26 13.07 12.87
C ALA A 130 15.62 12.49 13.31
N GLY A 131 16.15 11.52 12.55
CA GLY A 131 17.46 10.91 12.82
C GLY A 131 18.68 11.68 12.30
N LYS A 132 18.51 12.77 11.54
CA LYS A 132 19.60 13.57 10.99
C LYS A 132 19.43 15.03 11.39
N GLY A 133 20.27 15.51 12.31
CA GLY A 133 20.26 16.89 12.84
C GLY A 133 20.60 18.00 11.84
N ASP A 134 20.51 17.76 10.54
CA ASP A 134 20.78 18.77 9.51
C ASP A 134 19.83 18.60 8.30
N VAL A 135 19.07 19.66 8.04
CA VAL A 135 17.88 19.66 7.17
C VAL A 135 18.23 19.94 5.70
N THR A 136 19.49 20.17 5.37
CA THR A 136 19.86 20.83 4.10
C THR A 136 20.03 19.91 2.88
N ASN A 137 20.08 18.58 3.02
CA ASN A 137 20.21 17.67 1.88
C ASN A 137 18.98 16.75 1.70
N HIS A 138 18.00 17.24 0.94
CA HIS A 138 16.79 16.49 0.56
C HIS A 138 17.03 15.47 -0.56
N GLN A 139 18.17 15.51 -1.25
CA GLN A 139 18.40 14.75 -2.49
C GLN A 139 18.76 13.27 -2.29
N ASN A 140 19.18 12.83 -1.09
CA ASN A 140 19.57 11.44 -0.79
C ASN A 140 18.72 10.80 0.33
N ARG A 141 17.38 10.83 0.21
CA ARG A 141 16.45 10.31 1.23
C ARG A 141 15.60 9.14 0.73
N GLY A 142 16.21 8.15 0.09
CA GLY A 142 15.52 6.88 -0.18
C GLY A 142 15.94 5.77 0.78
N LEU A 143 15.14 4.71 0.80
CA LEU A 143 15.39 3.51 1.61
C LEU A 143 16.25 2.48 0.89
N LEU A 144 16.16 2.44 -0.44
CA LEU A 144 16.90 1.49 -1.28
C LEU A 144 17.44 2.17 -2.53
N GLU A 145 18.69 1.90 -2.84
CA GLU A 145 19.34 2.37 -4.07
C GLU A 145 19.16 1.32 -5.17
N VAL A 146 18.64 1.71 -6.33
CA VAL A 146 18.43 0.81 -7.48
C VAL A 146 19.14 1.32 -8.72
N THR A 147 19.55 0.40 -9.59
CA THR A 147 19.98 0.74 -10.95
C THR A 147 18.78 0.58 -11.89
N PRO A 148 18.26 1.66 -12.51
CA PRO A 148 17.16 1.56 -13.46
C PRO A 148 17.51 0.67 -14.66
N VAL A 149 16.56 -0.14 -15.12
CA VAL A 149 16.76 -1.02 -16.29
C VAL A 149 15.94 -0.51 -17.49
N PRO A 150 16.52 0.32 -18.38
CA PRO A 150 15.80 0.95 -19.49
C PRO A 150 15.25 -0.05 -20.52
N MET A 151 14.20 0.36 -21.25
CA MET A 151 13.50 -0.50 -22.22
C MET A 151 14.39 -0.97 -23.39
N LYS A 152 15.36 -0.16 -23.85
CA LYS A 152 16.21 -0.48 -25.00
C LYS A 152 17.31 -1.51 -24.74
N ALA A 153 17.52 -1.96 -23.50
CA ALA A 153 18.63 -2.86 -23.18
C ALA A 153 18.42 -4.33 -23.60
N MET A 154 17.27 -4.71 -24.19
CA MET A 154 16.97 -6.12 -24.51
C MET A 154 16.30 -6.37 -25.87
N SER A 155 16.22 -5.37 -26.76
CA SER A 155 15.70 -5.55 -28.12
C SER A 155 16.66 -4.94 -29.15
N SER A 156 17.58 -5.77 -29.64
CA SER A 156 17.98 -5.71 -31.05
C SER A 156 16.71 -5.88 -31.89
N VAL A 157 16.60 -5.17 -33.02
CA VAL A 157 15.52 -5.22 -34.03
C VAL A 157 14.32 -4.28 -33.78
N ASN A 158 14.49 -3.00 -34.12
CA ASN A 158 13.78 -2.31 -35.21
C ASN A 158 14.03 -0.79 -35.16
N HIS A 159 14.62 -0.26 -36.24
CA HIS A 159 14.73 1.16 -36.51
C HIS A 159 13.34 1.69 -36.86
N ASN A 160 12.78 2.61 -36.05
CA ASN A 160 11.89 3.73 -36.46
C ASN A 160 11.12 4.41 -35.30
N GLU A 161 11.38 4.07 -34.02
CA GLU A 161 10.84 4.83 -32.86
C GLU A 161 11.96 5.47 -31.99
N SER A 162 12.95 6.09 -32.63
CA SER A 162 14.14 6.59 -31.93
C SER A 162 14.07 8.04 -31.42
N GLU A 163 12.97 8.77 -31.61
CA GLU A 163 12.97 10.23 -31.36
C GLU A 163 12.28 10.72 -30.06
N LYS A 164 11.95 9.83 -29.11
CA LYS A 164 11.47 10.25 -27.77
C LYS A 164 12.03 9.44 -26.60
N ILE A 165 13.28 8.98 -26.73
CA ILE A 165 14.01 8.30 -25.64
C ILE A 165 15.09 9.25 -25.14
N SER A 166 14.67 10.33 -24.49
CA SER A 166 15.54 11.19 -23.71
C SER A 166 15.76 10.58 -22.32
N GLU A 167 17.03 10.36 -21.98
CA GLU A 167 17.61 10.29 -20.63
C GLU A 167 16.92 9.37 -19.60
N VAL A 168 16.91 8.06 -19.82
CA VAL A 168 16.91 7.13 -18.66
C VAL A 168 18.36 6.86 -18.32
N THR A 169 18.92 7.62 -17.38
CA THR A 169 20.27 7.37 -16.88
C THR A 169 20.31 6.00 -16.19
N THR A 170 21.40 5.26 -16.42
CA THR A 170 21.72 4.02 -15.69
C THR A 170 22.32 4.29 -14.33
N ASP A 171 22.42 5.56 -13.95
CA ASP A 171 22.92 5.96 -12.63
C ASP A 171 22.02 5.40 -11.55
N LYS A 172 22.64 5.07 -10.43
CA LYS A 172 21.91 4.57 -9.29
C LYS A 172 20.96 5.65 -8.75
N VAL A 173 19.72 5.25 -8.49
CA VAL A 173 18.66 6.12 -7.98
C VAL A 173 18.20 5.59 -6.63
N SER A 174 18.20 6.46 -5.62
CA SER A 174 17.64 6.17 -4.32
C SER A 174 16.11 6.26 -4.36
N LEU A 175 15.42 5.15 -4.09
CA LEU A 175 13.95 5.06 -4.11
C LEU A 175 13.36 5.19 -2.71
N LEU A 176 12.15 5.75 -2.66
CA LEU A 176 11.30 5.83 -1.48
C LEU A 176 9.93 5.23 -1.84
N PRO A 177 9.34 4.36 -1.00
CA PRO A 177 8.04 3.80 -1.25
C PRO A 177 6.92 4.81 -0.99
N ASP A 178 5.77 4.60 -1.63
CA ASP A 178 4.54 5.31 -1.29
C ASP A 178 4.02 4.87 0.10
N ALA A 179 4.21 3.59 0.45
CA ALA A 179 4.02 3.07 1.81
C ALA A 179 4.84 1.78 2.06
N ILE A 180 5.04 1.44 3.32
CA ILE A 180 5.61 0.16 3.76
C ILE A 180 4.71 -0.52 4.78
N ALA A 181 4.81 -1.85 4.87
CA ALA A 181 4.33 -2.61 6.02
C ALA A 181 5.38 -3.61 6.48
N THR A 182 5.40 -3.87 7.78
CA THR A 182 6.21 -4.92 8.42
C THR A 182 5.32 -6.14 8.62
N GLU A 183 5.75 -7.28 8.07
CA GLU A 183 5.16 -8.60 8.30
C GLU A 183 6.19 -9.50 9.00
N ASP A 184 5.73 -10.60 9.59
CA ASP A 184 6.56 -11.51 10.40
C ASP A 184 7.79 -12.06 9.65
N ASP A 185 7.71 -12.22 8.32
CA ASP A 185 8.83 -12.69 7.48
C ASP A 185 9.57 -11.56 6.77
N GLY A 186 9.05 -10.32 6.84
CA GLY A 186 9.77 -9.10 6.47
C GLY A 186 8.94 -8.03 5.77
N ILE A 187 9.62 -7.10 5.08
CA ILE A 187 9.01 -5.84 4.60
C ILE A 187 8.22 -6.02 3.30
N THR A 188 7.01 -5.45 3.28
CA THR A 188 6.24 -5.16 2.07
C THR A 188 6.43 -3.71 1.66
N TRP A 189 6.90 -3.49 0.43
CA TRP A 189 7.01 -2.20 -0.24
C TRP A 189 5.78 -1.97 -1.12
N PHE A 190 5.08 -0.86 -0.91
CA PHE A 190 3.93 -0.48 -1.73
C PHE A 190 4.28 0.65 -2.70
N GLU A 191 3.96 0.42 -3.97
CA GLU A 191 3.96 1.44 -5.02
C GLU A 191 2.52 1.68 -5.45
N ILE A 192 2.07 2.93 -5.41
CA ILE A 192 0.71 3.34 -5.75
C ILE A 192 0.81 4.30 -6.93
N ASP A 193 0.29 3.90 -8.09
CA ASP A 193 0.28 4.72 -9.28
C ASP A 193 -1.13 5.22 -9.61
N ALA A 194 -1.30 6.54 -9.62
CA ALA A 194 -2.55 7.23 -9.93
C ALA A 194 -2.55 7.89 -11.32
N SER A 195 -1.62 7.51 -12.22
CA SER A 195 -1.50 7.88 -13.65
C SER A 195 -0.54 9.01 -14.03
N MET A 196 -0.02 8.92 -15.28
CA MET A 196 0.95 9.78 -16.00
C MET A 196 2.45 9.57 -15.73
N ARG A 197 2.88 8.41 -15.24
CA ARG A 197 4.33 8.15 -15.00
C ARG A 197 4.93 7.24 -16.08
N GLY A 198 5.95 7.77 -16.75
CA GLY A 198 6.56 7.23 -17.98
C GLY A 198 7.47 6.02 -17.79
N SER A 199 8.18 5.67 -18.87
CA SER A 199 9.12 4.52 -18.96
C SER A 199 10.18 4.49 -17.85
N ALA A 200 10.60 5.64 -17.34
CA ALA A 200 11.58 5.74 -16.25
C ALA A 200 11.12 5.08 -14.93
N ARG A 201 9.82 5.17 -14.57
CA ARG A 201 9.31 4.52 -13.34
C ARG A 201 9.29 3.00 -13.49
N ILE A 202 8.92 2.50 -14.67
CA ILE A 202 8.97 1.07 -14.98
C ILE A 202 10.42 0.57 -14.90
N ALA A 203 11.38 1.32 -15.45
CA ALA A 203 12.80 0.97 -15.36
C ALA A 203 13.30 0.90 -13.91
N ARG A 204 12.88 1.84 -13.05
CA ARG A 204 13.17 1.84 -11.61
C ARG A 204 12.50 0.67 -10.88
N LEU A 205 11.25 0.34 -11.21
CA LEU A 205 10.55 -0.82 -10.66
C LEU A 205 11.29 -2.13 -10.97
N VAL A 206 11.78 -2.31 -12.21
CA VAL A 206 12.61 -3.47 -12.54
C VAL A 206 13.93 -3.47 -11.76
N GLY A 207 14.52 -2.30 -11.53
CA GLY A 207 15.66 -2.17 -10.61
C GLY A 207 15.31 -2.60 -9.18
N LEU A 208 14.13 -2.24 -8.68
CA LEU A 208 13.62 -2.64 -7.36
C LEU A 208 13.35 -4.15 -7.27
N VAL A 209 12.92 -4.80 -8.35
CA VAL A 209 12.78 -6.28 -8.40
C VAL A 209 14.10 -6.96 -8.04
N ARG A 210 15.23 -6.43 -8.54
CA ARG A 210 16.56 -6.94 -8.20
C ARG A 210 16.92 -6.75 -6.73
N LYS A 211 16.20 -5.90 -5.99
CA LYS A 211 16.43 -5.67 -4.56
C LYS A 211 15.60 -6.57 -3.65
N VAL A 212 14.69 -7.38 -4.21
CA VAL A 212 13.95 -8.36 -3.41
C VAL A 212 14.93 -9.37 -2.79
N GLY A 213 14.75 -9.60 -1.50
CA GLY A 213 15.65 -10.37 -0.64
C GLY A 213 16.71 -9.54 0.08
N GLU A 214 17.00 -8.30 -0.34
CA GLU A 214 18.00 -7.44 0.33
C GLU A 214 17.45 -6.81 1.62
N VAL A 215 18.35 -6.54 2.57
CA VAL A 215 18.07 -5.82 3.82
C VAL A 215 17.80 -4.35 3.53
N ILE A 216 16.83 -3.74 4.23
CA ILE A 216 16.58 -2.29 4.22
C ILE A 216 17.18 -1.67 5.50
N PRO A 217 18.44 -1.19 5.48
CA PRO A 217 19.18 -0.88 6.71
C PRO A 217 18.56 0.26 7.52
N SER A 218 18.02 1.28 6.83
CA SER A 218 17.41 2.44 7.47
C SER A 218 16.20 2.05 8.32
N LEU A 219 15.37 1.11 7.85
CA LEU A 219 14.20 0.64 8.59
C LEU A 219 14.58 -0.27 9.76
N ALA A 220 15.57 -1.15 9.57
CA ALA A 220 16.13 -1.97 10.66
C ALA A 220 16.55 -1.09 11.84
N LYS A 221 17.17 0.06 11.56
CA LYS A 221 17.61 1.02 12.58
C LYS A 221 16.46 1.81 13.21
N ILE A 222 15.55 2.35 12.40
CA ILE A 222 14.47 3.23 12.90
C ILE A 222 13.48 2.47 13.79
N HIS A 223 13.10 1.26 13.37
CA HIS A 223 12.08 0.47 14.08
C HIS A 223 12.67 -0.65 14.94
N GLN A 224 14.00 -0.74 15.05
CA GLN A 224 14.71 -1.80 15.78
C GLN A 224 14.28 -3.21 15.34
N ILE A 225 13.95 -3.34 14.05
CA ILE A 225 13.51 -4.61 13.45
C ILE A 225 14.75 -5.51 13.27
N PRO A 226 14.69 -6.81 13.65
CA PRO A 226 15.75 -7.77 13.36
C PRO A 226 16.19 -7.73 11.91
N LYS A 227 17.49 -7.93 11.65
CA LYS A 227 18.06 -7.82 10.30
C LYS A 227 17.36 -8.75 9.30
N GLU A 228 16.94 -9.93 9.75
CA GLU A 228 16.23 -10.92 8.93
C GLU A 228 14.84 -10.43 8.51
N GLU A 229 14.10 -9.81 9.44
CA GLU A 229 12.77 -9.22 9.22
C GLU A 229 12.84 -7.86 8.49
N SER A 230 14.00 -7.22 8.44
CA SER A 230 14.19 -5.97 7.70
C SER A 230 14.43 -6.16 6.19
N ARG A 231 14.32 -7.40 5.68
CA ARG A 231 14.50 -7.70 4.25
C ARG A 231 13.28 -7.31 3.44
N LEU A 232 13.50 -6.81 2.23
CA LEU A 232 12.44 -6.60 1.24
C LEU A 232 11.92 -7.96 0.76
N LYS A 233 10.76 -8.36 1.24
CA LYS A 233 10.12 -9.64 0.86
C LYS A 233 9.08 -9.47 -0.22
N ARG A 234 8.40 -8.32 -0.27
CA ARG A 234 7.26 -8.12 -1.16
C ARG A 234 7.29 -6.73 -1.78
N VAL A 235 7.02 -6.65 -3.08
CA VAL A 235 6.75 -5.39 -3.79
C VAL A 235 5.32 -5.45 -4.33
N SER A 236 4.41 -4.71 -3.73
CA SER A 236 3.01 -4.63 -4.15
C SER A 236 2.76 -3.35 -4.93
N VAL A 237 2.47 -3.49 -6.22
CA VAL A 237 2.22 -2.38 -7.14
C VAL A 237 0.73 -2.26 -7.41
N HIS A 238 0.17 -1.15 -6.96
CA HIS A 238 -1.24 -0.82 -7.08
C HIS A 238 -1.45 0.26 -8.14
N THR A 239 -2.45 0.08 -9.00
CA THR A 239 -2.75 1.08 -10.05
C THR A 239 -4.24 1.23 -10.27
N THR A 240 -4.65 2.45 -10.64
CA THR A 240 -6.01 2.74 -11.12
C THR A 240 -6.16 2.51 -12.62
N ASN A 241 -5.05 2.34 -13.36
CA ASN A 241 -5.00 2.28 -14.82
C ASN A 241 -4.67 0.87 -15.33
N PRO A 242 -5.61 0.17 -15.99
CA PRO A 242 -5.39 -1.17 -16.54
C PRO A 242 -4.30 -1.23 -17.62
N ALA A 243 -4.15 -0.18 -18.43
CA ALA A 243 -3.10 -0.13 -19.45
C ALA A 243 -1.71 -0.05 -18.82
N TYR A 244 -1.57 0.66 -17.69
CA TYR A 244 -0.32 0.70 -16.94
C TYR A 244 0.01 -0.64 -16.29
N LEU A 245 -0.99 -1.30 -15.68
CA LEU A 245 -0.83 -2.66 -15.15
C LEU A 245 -0.29 -3.62 -16.24
N ARG A 246 -0.91 -3.58 -17.43
CA ARG A 246 -0.46 -4.40 -18.58
C ARG A 246 0.99 -4.08 -18.97
N ARG A 247 1.39 -2.81 -19.00
CA ARG A 247 2.78 -2.43 -19.33
C ARG A 247 3.78 -2.98 -18.31
N ILE A 248 3.50 -2.87 -17.00
CA ILE A 248 4.36 -3.44 -15.96
C ILE A 248 4.41 -4.96 -16.11
N ARG A 249 3.26 -5.61 -16.29
CA ARG A 249 3.17 -7.06 -16.47
C ARG A 249 4.01 -7.52 -17.67
N THR A 250 3.88 -6.87 -18.82
CA THR A 250 4.70 -7.17 -20.01
C THR A 250 6.19 -7.08 -19.66
N ARG A 251 6.61 -6.03 -18.95
CA ARG A 251 8.01 -5.86 -18.57
C ARG A 251 8.49 -6.94 -17.59
N LEU A 252 7.68 -7.33 -16.61
CA LEU A 252 8.04 -8.43 -15.71
C LEU A 252 8.09 -9.77 -16.44
N MET A 253 7.21 -10.01 -17.42
CA MET A 253 7.27 -11.20 -18.27
C MET A 253 8.53 -11.25 -19.13
N GLU A 254 9.08 -10.10 -19.56
CA GLU A 254 10.39 -10.05 -20.20
C GLU A 254 11.50 -10.46 -19.23
N VAL A 255 11.45 -9.98 -17.97
CA VAL A 255 12.41 -10.40 -16.92
C VAL A 255 12.31 -11.91 -16.64
N VAL A 256 11.09 -12.46 -16.61
CA VAL A 256 10.88 -13.91 -16.47
C VAL A 256 11.55 -14.66 -17.63
N LYS A 257 11.38 -14.20 -18.87
CA LYS A 257 12.01 -14.84 -20.03
C LYS A 257 13.54 -14.79 -19.99
N THR A 258 14.11 -13.67 -19.56
CA THR A 258 15.56 -13.45 -19.60
C THR A 258 16.28 -14.13 -18.46
N THR A 259 15.63 -14.29 -17.31
CA THR A 259 16.20 -14.96 -16.14
C THR A 259 15.88 -16.46 -16.07
N LYS A 260 15.03 -16.98 -16.98
CA LYS A 260 14.52 -18.36 -16.95
C LYS A 260 15.63 -19.41 -16.85
N ASP A 261 16.66 -19.28 -17.68
CA ASP A 261 17.75 -20.25 -17.82
C ASP A 261 19.01 -19.81 -17.05
N GLU A 262 18.92 -18.78 -16.20
CA GLU A 262 20.04 -18.36 -15.37
C GLU A 262 20.36 -19.45 -14.33
N VAL A 263 21.61 -19.92 -14.30
CA VAL A 263 22.13 -20.72 -13.19
C VAL A 263 22.33 -19.80 -12.00
N LEU A 264 21.68 -20.11 -10.88
CA LEU A 264 21.77 -19.23 -9.73
C LEU A 264 23.11 -19.38 -9.00
N THR A 265 23.69 -18.26 -8.58
CA THR A 265 24.95 -18.14 -7.85
C THR A 265 24.76 -17.18 -6.67
N GLU A 266 25.69 -17.15 -5.72
CA GLU A 266 25.61 -16.26 -4.53
C GLU A 266 25.68 -14.76 -4.85
N SER A 267 25.91 -14.39 -6.11
CA SER A 267 25.96 -12.99 -6.52
C SER A 267 24.61 -12.30 -6.27
N ALA A 268 24.64 -11.15 -5.57
CA ALA A 268 23.46 -10.31 -5.39
C ALA A 268 22.85 -9.82 -6.72
N GLN A 269 23.60 -9.87 -7.83
CA GLN A 269 23.10 -9.52 -9.17
C GLN A 269 22.44 -10.69 -9.90
N ASN A 270 22.55 -11.91 -9.37
CA ASN A 270 22.02 -13.12 -9.97
C ASN A 270 20.71 -13.52 -9.26
N PHE A 271 19.64 -13.64 -10.05
CA PHE A 271 18.29 -13.90 -9.56
C PHE A 271 17.42 -14.45 -10.69
N ARG A 272 16.43 -15.25 -10.35
CA ARG A 272 15.42 -15.75 -11.29
C ARG A 272 14.05 -15.19 -10.94
N VAL A 273 13.25 -14.82 -11.93
CA VAL A 273 11.86 -14.42 -11.73
C VAL A 273 10.93 -15.44 -12.36
N LEU A 274 9.95 -15.91 -11.60
CA LEU A 274 8.93 -16.85 -12.07
C LEU A 274 7.56 -16.19 -12.03
N PHE A 275 6.76 -16.37 -13.08
CA PHE A 275 5.34 -15.97 -13.06
C PHE A 275 4.49 -17.12 -12.53
N ILE A 276 3.80 -16.90 -11.41
CA ILE A 276 3.02 -17.94 -10.72
C ILE A 276 1.49 -17.76 -10.89
N GLY A 277 1.08 -16.88 -11.81
CA GLY A 277 -0.33 -16.59 -12.06
C GLY A 277 -0.88 -15.43 -11.23
N ASN A 278 -2.12 -15.03 -11.51
CA ASN A 278 -2.85 -13.99 -10.74
C ASN A 278 -2.07 -12.67 -10.55
N ASP A 279 -1.29 -12.28 -11.55
CA ASP A 279 -0.42 -11.10 -11.53
C ASP A 279 0.61 -11.09 -10.37
N THR A 280 1.03 -12.29 -9.95
CA THR A 280 2.06 -12.52 -8.94
C THR A 280 3.29 -13.16 -9.56
N PHE A 281 4.46 -12.71 -9.12
CA PHE A 281 5.76 -13.20 -9.53
C PHE A 281 6.59 -13.56 -8.29
N GLU A 282 7.36 -14.64 -8.37
CA GLU A 282 8.34 -15.01 -7.36
C GLU A 282 9.73 -14.55 -7.79
N VAL A 283 10.53 -14.10 -6.85
CA VAL A 283 11.94 -13.80 -7.04
C VAL A 283 12.74 -14.85 -6.30
N HIS A 284 13.61 -15.54 -7.03
CA HIS A 284 14.45 -16.63 -6.55
C HIS A 284 15.92 -16.22 -6.57
N ARG A 285 16.67 -16.65 -5.57
CA ARG A 285 18.13 -16.45 -5.47
C ARG A 285 18.78 -17.73 -4.95
N ALA A 286 20.06 -17.91 -5.27
CA ALA A 286 20.81 -18.99 -4.65
C ALA A 286 21.03 -18.70 -3.16
N GLY A 287 20.97 -19.76 -2.36
CA GLY A 287 21.32 -19.74 -0.96
C GLY A 287 22.03 -21.04 -0.56
N ASP A 288 22.77 -20.98 0.53
CA ASP A 288 23.48 -22.13 1.07
C ASP A 288 22.53 -23.07 1.79
N THR A 289 22.75 -24.36 1.57
CA THR A 289 22.11 -25.46 2.28
C THR A 289 23.18 -26.39 2.84
N PRO A 290 22.87 -27.20 3.86
CA PRO A 290 23.79 -28.21 4.37
C PRO A 290 24.33 -29.19 3.30
N THR A 291 23.59 -29.35 2.19
CA THR A 291 23.91 -30.27 1.10
C THR A 291 24.49 -29.59 -0.15
N GLY A 292 24.73 -28.28 -0.10
CA GLY A 292 25.23 -27.49 -1.24
C GLY A 292 24.36 -26.26 -1.53
N GLN A 293 24.40 -25.76 -2.75
CA GLN A 293 23.65 -24.56 -3.14
C GLN A 293 22.25 -24.92 -3.66
N ALA A 294 21.23 -24.18 -3.25
CA ALA A 294 19.87 -24.35 -3.75
C ALA A 294 19.20 -23.01 -4.08
N ASP A 295 18.23 -23.06 -4.99
CA ASP A 295 17.41 -21.92 -5.37
C ASP A 295 16.29 -21.73 -4.34
N PHE A 296 16.19 -20.53 -3.77
CA PHE A 296 15.16 -20.17 -2.80
C PHE A 296 14.32 -19.00 -3.27
N CYS A 297 13.00 -19.10 -3.09
CA CYS A 297 12.12 -17.94 -3.20
C CYS A 297 12.46 -16.95 -2.08
N VAL A 298 13.01 -15.80 -2.44
CA VAL A 298 13.38 -14.73 -1.50
C VAL A 298 12.29 -13.68 -1.35
N GLY A 299 11.28 -13.69 -2.22
CA GLY A 299 10.17 -12.75 -2.14
C GLY A 299 9.27 -12.73 -3.37
N HIS A 300 8.33 -11.78 -3.38
CA HIS A 300 7.24 -11.71 -4.37
C HIS A 300 7.04 -10.30 -4.93
N ILE A 301 6.56 -10.24 -6.17
CA ILE A 301 6.06 -9.01 -6.79
C ILE A 301 4.59 -9.22 -7.12
N ILE A 302 3.75 -8.28 -6.72
CA ILE A 302 2.29 -8.41 -6.80
C ILE A 302 1.77 -7.20 -7.55
N LEU A 303 1.08 -7.41 -8.66
CA LEU A 303 0.42 -6.33 -9.39
C LEU A 303 -1.09 -6.40 -9.15
N GLN A 304 -1.69 -5.28 -8.75
CA GLN A 304 -3.11 -5.28 -8.38
C GLN A 304 -3.81 -3.97 -8.80
N MET A 305 -5.02 -4.11 -9.34
CA MET A 305 -5.89 -2.97 -9.59
C MET A 305 -6.48 -2.44 -8.28
N LEU A 306 -6.46 -1.12 -8.09
CA LEU A 306 -7.16 -0.45 -7.01
C LEU A 306 -8.69 -0.56 -7.20
N PRO A 307 -9.47 -0.61 -6.10
CA PRO A 307 -10.92 -0.77 -6.16
C PRO A 307 -11.60 0.57 -6.46
N THR A 308 -11.28 1.18 -7.60
CA THR A 308 -11.73 2.53 -7.96
C THR A 308 -13.25 2.61 -8.09
N ASN A 309 -13.87 1.55 -8.59
CA ASN A 309 -15.32 1.39 -8.68
C ASN A 309 -16.03 1.44 -7.31
N LEU A 310 -15.36 1.03 -6.23
CA LEU A 310 -15.93 1.02 -4.88
C LEU A 310 -15.97 2.41 -4.23
N THR A 311 -15.15 3.36 -4.69
CA THR A 311 -15.00 4.68 -4.04
C THR A 311 -16.27 5.53 -4.05
N ASN A 312 -17.07 5.40 -5.11
CA ASN A 312 -18.32 6.15 -5.32
C ASN A 312 -19.53 5.22 -5.44
N TYR A 313 -19.38 3.94 -5.08
CA TYR A 313 -20.45 2.96 -5.23
C TYR A 313 -21.67 3.36 -4.38
N LYS A 314 -22.82 3.44 -5.03
CA LYS A 314 -24.13 3.56 -4.39
C LYS A 314 -24.82 2.21 -4.53
N HIS A 315 -25.18 1.61 -3.40
CA HIS A 315 -25.88 0.33 -3.40
C HIS A 315 -27.23 0.44 -4.13
N VAL A 316 -27.36 -0.30 -5.24
CA VAL A 316 -28.62 -0.50 -5.95
C VAL A 316 -29.08 -1.92 -5.65
N LYS A 317 -30.32 -2.07 -5.17
CA LYS A 317 -30.89 -3.37 -4.80
C LYS A 317 -30.81 -4.34 -5.98
N GLY A 318 -30.21 -5.51 -5.76
CA GLY A 318 -30.03 -6.55 -6.80
C GLY A 318 -28.71 -6.47 -7.59
N THR A 319 -27.82 -5.53 -7.26
CA THR A 319 -26.46 -5.47 -7.85
C THR A 319 -25.41 -5.64 -6.77
N GLU A 320 -24.48 -6.59 -6.95
CA GLU A 320 -23.28 -6.65 -6.11
C GLU A 320 -22.17 -5.81 -6.75
N PRO A 321 -21.49 -4.94 -5.99
CA PRO A 321 -20.31 -4.27 -6.51
C PRO A 321 -19.23 -5.30 -6.77
N GLU A 322 -18.58 -5.20 -7.93
CA GLU A 322 -17.38 -5.95 -8.22
C GLU A 322 -16.26 -5.52 -7.26
N SER A 323 -16.16 -6.16 -6.10
CA SER A 323 -15.10 -5.85 -5.14
C SER A 323 -13.75 -6.42 -5.57
N LEU A 324 -13.65 -7.09 -6.74
CA LEU A 324 -12.46 -7.75 -7.31
C LEU A 324 -11.52 -8.31 -6.24
N GLY A 325 -12.12 -9.10 -5.35
CA GLY A 325 -11.45 -9.80 -4.27
C GLY A 325 -10.89 -8.95 -3.13
N TRP A 326 -11.08 -7.63 -3.10
CA TRP A 326 -10.64 -6.78 -1.98
C TRP A 326 -11.31 -7.18 -0.65
N PHE A 327 -12.62 -6.98 -0.51
CA PHE A 327 -13.35 -7.32 0.71
C PHE A 327 -13.71 -8.81 0.76
N GLN A 328 -14.67 -9.26 -0.07
CA GLN A 328 -15.09 -10.67 -0.06
C GLN A 328 -13.97 -11.66 -0.42
N GLY A 329 -13.07 -11.29 -1.34
CA GLY A 329 -11.94 -12.16 -1.71
C GLY A 329 -10.72 -12.03 -0.81
N ASN A 330 -10.81 -11.24 0.27
CA ASN A 330 -9.78 -11.14 1.29
C ASN A 330 -8.41 -10.70 0.72
N HIS A 331 -8.37 -9.67 -0.15
CA HIS A 331 -7.14 -9.09 -0.72
C HIS A 331 -6.74 -7.74 -0.08
N LEU A 332 -7.22 -7.41 1.12
CA LEU A 332 -6.75 -6.24 1.88
C LEU A 332 -5.55 -6.66 2.75
N PRO A 333 -4.36 -6.03 2.65
CA PRO A 333 -3.99 -4.87 1.82
C PRO A 333 -3.65 -5.18 0.36
N TYR A 334 -3.24 -6.42 0.07
CA TYR A 334 -2.99 -6.92 -1.28
C TYR A 334 -3.42 -8.40 -1.37
N ARG A 335 -3.50 -8.93 -2.58
CA ARG A 335 -3.74 -10.36 -2.81
C ARG A 335 -2.52 -11.14 -2.33
N ARG A 336 -2.66 -11.81 -1.18
CA ARG A 336 -1.56 -12.59 -0.60
C ARG A 336 -1.16 -13.74 -1.52
N PRO A 337 0.14 -13.97 -1.78
CA PRO A 337 0.57 -15.17 -2.51
C PRO A 337 0.05 -16.43 -1.81
N ALA A 338 -0.34 -17.44 -2.59
CA ALA A 338 -1.05 -18.61 -2.08
C ALA A 338 -0.27 -19.38 -0.99
N CYS A 339 1.06 -19.34 -1.04
CA CYS A 339 1.95 -19.98 -0.06
C CYS A 339 1.84 -19.40 1.37
N PHE A 340 1.31 -18.18 1.55
CA PHE A 340 1.14 -17.57 2.88
C PHE A 340 -0.28 -17.72 3.45
N GLY A 341 -1.15 -18.48 2.78
CA GLY A 341 -2.57 -18.56 3.13
C GLY A 341 -3.30 -17.23 2.97
N THR A 342 -4.48 -17.13 3.58
CA THR A 342 -5.33 -15.94 3.48
C THR A 342 -5.09 -14.98 4.65
N TRP A 343 -5.47 -13.72 4.47
CA TRP A 343 -5.37 -12.74 5.55
C TRP A 343 -6.32 -13.04 6.70
N VAL A 344 -5.83 -12.98 7.93
CA VAL A 344 -6.67 -13.02 9.13
C VAL A 344 -7.21 -11.61 9.39
N PRO A 345 -8.54 -11.41 9.53
CA PRO A 345 -9.08 -10.12 9.93
C PRO A 345 -8.68 -9.74 11.36
N CYS A 346 -8.17 -8.53 11.54
CA CYS A 346 -7.78 -7.95 12.82
C CYS A 346 -8.24 -6.50 12.92
N SER A 347 -9.44 -6.17 12.40
CA SER A 347 -10.00 -4.83 12.53
C SER A 347 -10.08 -4.43 14.01
N PRO A 348 -9.90 -3.14 14.37
CA PRO A 348 -9.83 -2.72 15.77
C PRO A 348 -11.13 -2.95 16.56
N ILE A 349 -12.23 -3.24 15.87
CA ILE A 349 -13.51 -3.59 16.48
C ILE A 349 -13.74 -5.11 16.56
N PHE A 350 -12.80 -5.93 16.11
CA PHE A 350 -12.87 -7.40 16.11
C PHE A 350 -11.85 -7.98 17.12
N PRO A 351 -12.19 -9.04 17.89
CA PRO A 351 -13.46 -9.71 18.05
C PRO A 351 -14.19 -9.11 19.25
N LEU A 352 -14.63 -7.85 19.18
CA LEU A 352 -15.50 -7.36 20.25
C LEU A 352 -16.79 -8.16 20.15
N LYS A 353 -16.94 -9.11 21.07
CA LYS A 353 -18.19 -9.85 21.27
C LYS A 353 -19.29 -8.80 21.24
N LEU A 354 -20.18 -8.92 20.25
CA LEU A 354 -21.53 -8.43 20.40
C LEU A 354 -21.99 -9.04 21.71
N THR A 355 -21.98 -8.27 22.79
CA THR A 355 -22.73 -8.66 23.98
C THR A 355 -24.16 -8.65 23.50
N GLU A 356 -24.62 -9.82 23.05
CA GLU A 356 -26.03 -10.09 22.85
C GLU A 356 -26.70 -9.58 24.12
N LYS A 357 -27.52 -8.55 23.97
CA LYS A 357 -28.50 -8.27 25.00
C LYS A 357 -29.30 -9.56 25.11
N SER A 358 -29.05 -10.32 26.17
CA SER A 358 -29.98 -11.32 26.66
C SER A 358 -31.31 -10.60 26.85
N SER A 359 -32.19 -10.72 25.87
CA SER A 359 -33.59 -10.39 25.98
C SER A 359 -34.17 -11.35 27.02
N SER A 360 -34.07 -10.92 28.27
CA SER A 360 -34.86 -11.40 29.40
C SER A 360 -35.73 -10.24 29.85
N ARG A 361 -36.90 -10.15 29.23
CA ARG A 361 -38.22 -9.93 29.83
C ARG A 361 -39.26 -9.78 28.74
#